data_AF-A0A2E0QBR3-F1
#
_entry.id   AF-A0A2E0QBR3-F1
#
_cell.length_a   1.000
_cell.length_b   1.000
_cell.length_c   1.000
_cell.angle_alpha   90.00
_cell.angle_beta   90.00
_cell.angle_gamma   90.00
#
_symmetry.space_group_name_H-M   'P 1'
#
loop_
_entity.id
_entity.type
_entity.pdbx_description
1 polymer ?
#
loop_
_entity_poly.entity_id
_entity_poly.type
_entity_poly.pdbx_seq_one_letter_code
_entity_poly.pdbx_strand_id
1 'polypeptide(L)'
;MLSATLTSTGIPFLVSTLSKIFKQSKNTVLSNAGVVLEEVSDVLQKGKISEEEQKEAHRHLEEMLKIEQENQSKQLSEINQSLRAEVSSDDPYVRRMRPTFGYIMALTWMAQMLAVAYVMVFETANAGLLIEAIGALSPIWGVGLSVLGIYVYKRSEDKKVYKETLDKT
;
A
#
# COMPACT_ATOMS: atom_id res chain seq x y z
N MET A 1 5.09 -21.46 -30.18
CA MET A 1 6.14 -22.43 -30.54
C MET A 1 7.07 -22.69 -29.35
N LEU A 2 7.74 -21.67 -28.77
CA LEU A 2 8.59 -21.83 -27.57
C LEU A 2 7.83 -22.26 -26.30
N SER A 3 6.59 -21.79 -26.11
CA SER A 3 5.75 -22.16 -24.97
C SER A 3 5.27 -23.61 -25.03
N ALA A 4 4.98 -24.13 -26.24
CA ALA A 4 4.55 -25.52 -26.47
C ALA A 4 5.71 -26.52 -26.28
N THR A 5 6.95 -26.14 -26.65
CA THR A 5 8.13 -26.96 -26.38
C THR A 5 8.54 -26.92 -24.91
N LEU A 6 8.33 -25.81 -24.18
CA LEU A 6 8.51 -25.78 -22.73
C LEU A 6 7.44 -26.59 -21.97
N THR A 7 6.19 -26.61 -22.41
CA THR A 7 5.12 -27.40 -21.75
C THR A 7 5.25 -28.89 -22.05
N SER A 8 5.54 -29.27 -23.29
CA SER A 8 5.70 -30.68 -23.69
C SER A 8 6.97 -31.33 -23.11
N THR A 9 8.01 -30.55 -22.77
CA THR A 9 9.32 -31.08 -22.32
C THR A 9 9.69 -30.66 -20.90
N GLY A 10 9.13 -29.55 -20.39
CA GLY A 10 9.49 -28.96 -19.09
C GLY A 10 8.80 -29.60 -17.89
N ILE A 11 7.54 -30.03 -18.02
CA ILE A 11 6.83 -30.71 -16.91
C ILE A 11 7.53 -32.04 -16.55
N PRO A 12 7.86 -32.95 -17.49
CA PRO A 12 8.61 -34.17 -17.18
C PRO A 12 10.00 -33.88 -16.56
N PHE A 13 10.67 -32.82 -17.00
CA PHE A 13 11.96 -32.41 -16.44
C PHE A 13 11.83 -31.89 -15.00
N LEU A 14 10.83 -31.06 -14.72
CA LEU A 14 10.57 -30.55 -13.37
C LEU A 14 10.15 -31.67 -12.41
N VAL A 15 9.26 -32.57 -12.85
CA VAL A 15 8.80 -33.71 -12.06
C VAL A 15 9.95 -34.69 -11.75
N SER A 16 10.81 -35.00 -12.73
CA SER A 16 11.98 -35.87 -12.49
C SER A 16 13.03 -35.22 -11.60
N THR A 17 13.20 -33.90 -11.66
CA THR A 17 14.10 -33.16 -10.78
C THR A 17 13.57 -33.11 -9.34
N LEU A 18 12.28 -32.80 -9.16
CA LEU A 18 11.61 -32.81 -7.85
C LEU A 18 11.59 -34.22 -7.24
N SER A 19 11.33 -35.26 -8.04
CA SER A 19 11.39 -36.67 -7.62
C SER A 19 12.75 -37.03 -7.02
N LYS A 20 13.86 -36.67 -7.69
CA LYS A 20 15.23 -36.92 -7.19
C LYS A 20 15.51 -36.20 -5.87
N ILE A 21 15.12 -34.92 -5.78
CA ILE A 21 15.29 -34.11 -4.56
C ILE A 21 14.49 -34.69 -3.40
N PHE A 22 13.25 -35.11 -3.67
CA PHE A 22 12.34 -35.61 -2.65
C PHE A 22 12.74 -37.01 -2.16
N LYS A 23 13.19 -37.90 -3.05
CA LYS A 23 13.75 -39.21 -2.69
C LYS A 23 14.97 -39.15 -1.78
N GLN A 24 15.83 -38.15 -1.99
CA GLN A 24 17.06 -37.97 -1.21
C GLN A 24 16.81 -37.31 0.16
N SER A 25 15.57 -36.88 0.44
CA SER A 25 15.18 -36.29 1.71
C SER A 25 15.15 -37.33 2.84
N LYS A 26 15.61 -36.95 4.02
CA LYS A 26 15.56 -37.78 5.24
C LYS A 26 14.13 -37.90 5.82
N ASN A 27 13.19 -37.08 5.36
CA ASN A 27 11.80 -37.12 5.79
C ASN A 27 11.03 -38.20 5.00
N THR A 28 10.43 -39.15 5.72
CA THR A 28 9.70 -40.30 5.14
C THR A 28 8.57 -39.87 4.20
N VAL A 29 7.87 -38.76 4.48
CA VAL A 29 6.78 -38.24 3.64
C VAL A 29 7.32 -37.71 2.32
N LEU A 30 8.42 -36.95 2.37
CA LEU A 30 9.05 -36.43 1.15
C LEU A 30 9.66 -37.55 0.31
N SER A 31 10.30 -38.54 0.95
CA SER A 31 10.86 -39.68 0.23
C SER A 31 9.77 -40.48 -0.50
N ASN A 32 8.64 -40.75 0.17
CA ASN A 32 7.48 -41.41 -0.44
C ASN A 32 6.88 -40.57 -1.58
N ALA A 33 6.74 -39.26 -1.41
CA ALA A 33 6.28 -38.36 -2.48
C ALA A 33 7.22 -38.39 -3.70
N GLY A 34 8.53 -38.50 -3.48
CA GLY A 34 9.53 -38.63 -4.56
C GLY A 34 9.38 -39.92 -5.38
N VAL A 35 8.98 -41.03 -4.75
CA VAL A 35 8.68 -42.31 -5.44
C VAL A 35 7.41 -42.17 -6.29
N VAL A 36 6.35 -41.57 -5.74
CA VAL A 36 5.09 -41.34 -6.49
C VAL A 36 5.33 -40.41 -7.69
N LEU A 37 6.12 -39.35 -7.53
CA LEU A 37 6.47 -38.44 -8.63
C LEU A 37 7.29 -39.13 -9.73
N GLU A 38 8.09 -40.14 -9.41
CA GLU A 38 8.82 -40.93 -10.40
C GLU A 38 7.87 -41.78 -11.25
N GLU A 39 6.89 -42.43 -10.61
CA GLU A 39 5.85 -43.20 -11.30
C GLU A 39 5.02 -42.31 -12.25
N VAL A 40 4.67 -41.10 -11.80
CA VAL A 40 3.99 -40.10 -12.63
C VAL A 40 4.87 -39.65 -13.81
N SER A 41 6.17 -39.43 -13.60
CA SER A 41 7.12 -39.11 -14.68
C SER A 41 7.19 -40.23 -15.72
N ASP A 42 7.20 -41.48 -15.28
CA ASP A 42 7.24 -42.66 -16.15
C ASP A 42 5.99 -42.77 -17.02
N VAL A 43 4.81 -42.48 -16.46
CA VAL A 43 3.54 -42.46 -17.20
C VAL A 43 3.52 -41.32 -18.23
N LEU A 44 4.04 -40.14 -17.87
CA LEU A 44 4.15 -38.98 -18.76
C LEU A 44 5.15 -39.23 -19.91
N GLN A 45 6.32 -39.83 -19.64
CA GLN A 45 7.34 -40.11 -20.65
C GLN A 45 6.96 -41.25 -21.59
N LYS A 46 6.25 -42.27 -21.09
CA LYS A 46 5.83 -43.44 -21.88
C LYS A 46 4.59 -43.15 -22.74
N GLY A 47 4.08 -41.91 -22.76
CA GLY A 47 2.98 -41.49 -23.63
C GLY A 47 1.66 -42.20 -23.35
N LYS A 48 1.41 -42.65 -22.12
CA LYS A 48 0.23 -43.45 -21.76
C LYS A 48 -1.03 -42.63 -21.44
N ILE A 49 -0.95 -41.31 -21.48
CA ILE A 49 -2.13 -40.46 -21.31
C ILE A 49 -2.81 -40.34 -22.67
N SER A 50 -4.04 -40.85 -22.77
CA SER A 50 -4.83 -40.80 -24.00
C SER A 50 -4.96 -39.36 -24.49
N GLU A 51 -4.87 -39.13 -25.81
CA GLU A 51 -5.00 -37.78 -26.38
C GLU A 51 -6.33 -37.09 -26.01
N GLU A 52 -7.38 -37.87 -25.72
CA GLU A 52 -8.66 -37.34 -25.23
C GLU A 52 -8.57 -36.78 -23.80
N GLU A 53 -7.92 -37.49 -22.89
CA GLU A 53 -7.75 -37.05 -21.49
C GLU A 53 -6.88 -35.78 -21.43
N GLN A 54 -5.86 -35.67 -22.30
CA GLN A 54 -5.06 -34.45 -22.41
C GLN A 54 -5.89 -33.27 -22.94
N LYS A 55 -6.73 -33.48 -23.95
CA LYS A 55 -7.60 -32.42 -24.50
C LYS A 55 -8.63 -31.93 -23.47
N GLU A 56 -9.19 -32.84 -22.68
CA GLU A 56 -10.13 -32.48 -21.62
C GLU A 56 -9.44 -31.72 -20.47
N ALA A 57 -8.26 -32.17 -20.04
CA ALA A 57 -7.45 -31.47 -19.05
C ALA A 57 -7.03 -30.07 -19.52
N HIS A 58 -6.65 -29.90 -20.79
CA HIS A 58 -6.36 -28.59 -21.36
C HIS A 58 -7.58 -27.67 -21.35
N ARG A 59 -8.78 -28.17 -21.70
CA ARG A 59 -10.02 -27.37 -21.62
C ARG A 59 -10.30 -26.88 -20.20
N HIS A 60 -10.18 -27.77 -19.21
CA HIS A 60 -10.36 -27.39 -17.81
C HIS A 60 -9.30 -26.39 -17.32
N LEU A 61 -8.04 -26.53 -17.75
CA LEU A 61 -6.99 -25.58 -17.43
C LEU A 61 -7.25 -24.21 -18.07
N GLU A 62 -7.67 -24.16 -19.34
CA GLU A 62 -8.03 -22.92 -20.01
C GLU A 62 -9.20 -22.23 -19.31
N GLU A 63 -10.23 -22.98 -18.91
CA GLU A 63 -11.39 -22.44 -18.19
C GLU A 63 -10.99 -21.95 -16.79
N MET A 64 -10.20 -22.71 -16.03
CA MET A 64 -9.69 -22.28 -14.73
C MET A 64 -8.84 -21.01 -14.84
N LEU A 65 -7.92 -20.94 -15.80
CA LEU A 65 -7.09 -19.77 -16.03
C LEU A 65 -7.92 -18.55 -16.40
N LYS A 66 -8.98 -18.72 -17.19
CA LYS A 66 -9.90 -17.65 -17.55
C LYS A 66 -10.67 -17.15 -16.32
N ILE A 67 -11.22 -18.06 -15.52
CA ILE A 67 -11.93 -17.71 -14.26
C ILE A 67 -10.99 -17.00 -13.30
N GLU A 68 -9.74 -17.46 -13.17
CA GLU A 68 -8.75 -16.84 -12.30
C GLU A 68 -8.38 -15.43 -12.77
N GLN A 69 -8.16 -15.23 -14.07
CA GLN A 69 -7.92 -13.91 -14.64
C GLN A 69 -9.11 -12.97 -14.44
N GLU A 70 -10.33 -13.44 -14.66
CA GLU A 70 -11.55 -12.66 -14.43
C GLU A 70 -11.70 -12.27 -12.96
N ASN A 71 -11.42 -13.19 -12.03
CA ASN A 71 -11.47 -12.93 -10.60
C ASN A 71 -10.40 -11.92 -10.17
N GLN A 72 -9.16 -12.07 -10.65
CA GLN A 72 -8.08 -11.12 -10.37
C GLN A 72 -8.42 -9.73 -10.91
N SER A 73 -8.95 -9.65 -12.14
CA SER A 73 -9.38 -8.38 -12.74
C SER A 73 -10.50 -7.72 -11.95
N LYS A 74 -11.52 -8.48 -11.53
CA LYS A 74 -12.62 -7.99 -10.69
C LYS A 74 -12.12 -7.49 -9.33
N GLN A 75 -11.27 -8.25 -8.65
CA GLN A 75 -10.68 -7.81 -7.37
C GLN A 75 -9.90 -6.51 -7.53
N LEU A 76 -9.04 -6.41 -8.56
CA LEU A 76 -8.30 -5.18 -8.84
C LEU A 76 -9.22 -4.01 -9.19
N SER A 77 -10.32 -4.27 -9.90
CA SER A 77 -11.33 -3.25 -10.23
C SER A 77 -12.04 -2.74 -8.98
N GLU A 78 -12.51 -3.64 -8.11
CA GLU A 78 -13.19 -3.30 -6.86
C GLU A 78 -12.27 -2.52 -5.91
N ILE A 79 -11.02 -2.96 -5.76
CA ILE A 79 -10.01 -2.26 -4.95
C ILE A 79 -9.76 -0.84 -5.50
N ASN A 80 -9.62 -0.70 -6.82
CA ASN A 80 -9.43 0.61 -7.42
C ASN A 80 -10.67 1.50 -7.28
N GLN A 81 -11.86 0.92 -7.36
CA GLN A 81 -13.11 1.64 -7.18
C GLN A 81 -13.26 2.14 -5.74
N SER A 82 -12.98 1.30 -4.74
CA SER A 82 -13.05 1.69 -3.32
C SER A 82 -12.01 2.76 -2.99
N LEU A 83 -10.76 2.61 -3.46
CA LEU A 83 -9.71 3.62 -3.26
C LEU A 83 -10.09 4.98 -3.87
N ARG A 84 -10.66 4.98 -5.09
CA ARG A 84 -11.13 6.22 -5.71
C ARG A 84 -12.29 6.84 -4.91
N ALA A 85 -13.22 6.03 -4.41
CA ALA A 85 -14.32 6.49 -3.58
C ALA A 85 -13.83 7.10 -2.26
N GLU A 86 -12.83 6.48 -1.61
CA GLU A 86 -12.19 7.00 -0.40
C GLU A 86 -11.47 8.33 -0.66
N VAL A 87 -10.70 8.43 -1.76
CA VAL A 87 -10.02 9.67 -2.15
C VAL A 87 -11.02 10.78 -2.51
N SER A 88 -12.14 10.43 -3.16
CA SER A 88 -13.21 11.38 -3.47
C SER A 88 -14.17 11.66 -2.31
N SER A 89 -13.97 11.01 -1.15
CA SER A 89 -14.84 11.21 0.00
C SER A 89 -14.68 12.65 0.52
N ASP A 90 -15.70 13.46 0.28
CA ASP A 90 -15.79 14.87 0.64
C ASP A 90 -16.08 15.08 2.14
N ASP A 91 -15.45 14.29 3.03
CA ASP A 91 -15.72 14.36 4.47
C ASP A 91 -15.50 15.80 4.99
N PRO A 92 -16.57 16.47 5.49
CA PRO A 92 -16.49 17.82 6.00
C PRO A 92 -15.47 17.97 7.14
N TYR A 93 -15.22 16.90 7.90
CA TYR A 93 -14.27 16.89 9.01
C TYR A 93 -12.83 17.09 8.52
N VAL A 94 -12.40 16.35 7.49
CA VAL A 94 -11.05 16.44 6.91
C VAL A 94 -10.80 17.82 6.30
N ARG A 95 -11.81 18.41 5.66
CA ARG A 95 -11.71 19.75 5.04
C ARG A 95 -11.64 20.88 6.07
N ARG A 96 -12.34 20.75 7.20
CA ARG A 96 -12.39 21.77 8.26
C ARG A 96 -11.23 21.67 9.25
N MET A 97 -10.64 20.50 9.43
CA MET A 97 -9.55 20.28 10.38
C MET A 97 -8.32 21.18 10.12
N ARG A 98 -7.93 21.34 8.85
CA ARG A 98 -6.77 22.16 8.46
C ARG A 98 -6.94 23.64 8.89
N PRO A 99 -8.05 24.34 8.54
CA PRO A 99 -8.27 25.71 8.99
C PRO A 99 -8.56 25.82 10.50
N THR A 100 -9.25 24.87 11.13
CA THR A 100 -9.51 24.93 12.59
C THR A 100 -8.22 24.88 13.39
N PHE A 101 -7.25 24.06 12.98
CA PHE A 101 -5.93 24.03 13.62
C PHE A 101 -5.26 25.41 13.53
N GLY A 102 -5.26 26.03 12.35
CA GLY A 102 -4.70 27.37 12.16
C GLY A 102 -5.36 28.44 13.04
N TYR A 103 -6.69 28.41 13.18
CA TYR A 103 -7.42 29.37 14.03
C TYR A 103 -7.11 29.17 15.52
N ILE A 104 -7.06 27.92 15.99
CA ILE A 104 -6.71 27.63 17.38
C ILE A 104 -5.28 28.11 17.66
N MET A 105 -4.33 27.84 16.75
CA MET A 105 -2.95 28.30 16.89
C MET A 105 -2.81 29.82 16.92
N ALA A 106 -3.57 30.54 16.08
CA ALA A 106 -3.58 32.00 16.10
C ALA A 106 -4.15 32.55 17.41
N LEU A 107 -5.21 31.91 17.93
CA LEU A 107 -5.85 32.29 19.18
C LEU A 107 -4.92 32.05 20.38
N THR A 108 -4.24 30.90 20.44
CA THR A 108 -3.28 30.60 21.51
C THR A 108 -2.09 31.54 21.46
N TRP A 109 -1.58 31.86 20.27
CA TRP A 109 -0.50 32.83 20.11
C TRP A 109 -0.91 34.23 20.58
N MET A 110 -2.11 34.68 20.21
CA MET A 110 -2.65 35.96 20.67
C MET A 110 -2.79 35.99 22.20
N ALA A 111 -3.35 34.94 22.80
CA ALA A 111 -3.46 34.83 24.25
C ALA A 111 -2.09 34.86 24.94
N GLN A 112 -1.10 34.14 24.39
CA GLN A 112 0.27 34.16 24.91
C GLN A 112 0.87 35.56 24.84
N MET A 113 0.77 36.25 23.69
CA MET A 113 1.32 37.60 23.54
C MET A 113 0.66 38.63 24.46
N LEU A 114 -0.65 38.51 24.69
CA LEU A 114 -1.36 39.35 25.66
C LEU A 114 -0.90 39.09 27.09
N ALA A 115 -0.71 37.83 27.49
CA ALA A 115 -0.17 37.49 28.80
C ALA A 115 1.23 38.05 28.98
N VAL A 116 2.07 37.98 27.94
CA VAL A 116 3.41 38.58 27.96
C VAL A 116 3.35 40.09 28.12
N ALA A 117 2.54 40.77 27.31
CA ALA A 117 2.36 42.20 27.39
C ALA A 117 1.86 42.65 28.78
N TYR A 118 0.92 41.90 29.37
CA TYR A 118 0.39 42.17 30.70
C TYR A 118 1.49 42.12 31.78
N VAL A 119 2.27 41.05 31.82
CA VAL A 119 3.36 40.90 32.81
C VAL A 119 4.43 41.97 32.61
N MET A 120 4.77 42.30 31.36
CA MET A 120 5.77 43.33 31.07
C MET A 120 5.35 44.73 31.53
N VAL A 121 4.06 45.01 31.66
CA VAL A 121 3.54 46.32 32.10
C VAL A 121 3.25 46.35 33.59
N PHE A 122 2.61 45.30 34.12
CA PHE A 122 2.05 45.31 35.48
C PHE A 122 2.87 44.50 36.49
N GLU A 123 3.67 43.52 36.04
CA GLU A 123 4.42 42.60 36.90
C GLU A 123 5.89 42.49 36.46
N THR A 124 6.55 43.65 36.29
CA THR A 124 7.92 43.73 35.77
C THR A 124 8.94 42.93 36.57
N ALA A 125 8.71 42.72 37.88
CA ALA A 125 9.55 41.87 38.73
C ALA A 125 9.60 40.41 38.23
N ASN A 126 8.53 39.93 37.57
CA ASN A 126 8.41 38.57 37.04
C ASN A 126 8.87 38.45 35.58
N ALA A 127 9.25 39.56 34.92
CA ALA A 127 9.56 39.58 33.49
C ALA A 127 10.73 38.66 33.12
N GLY A 128 11.76 38.57 33.96
CA GLY A 128 12.92 37.69 33.72
C GLY A 128 12.53 36.21 33.66
N LEU A 129 11.76 35.76 34.66
CA LEU A 129 11.25 34.38 34.73
C LEU A 129 10.32 34.05 33.57
N LEU A 130 9.49 35.02 33.16
CA LEU A 130 8.62 34.87 32.00
C LEU A 130 9.41 34.69 30.69
N ILE A 131 10.46 35.49 30.47
CA ILE A 131 11.30 35.37 29.26
C ILE A 131 11.95 33.98 29.20
N GLU A 132 12.44 33.48 30.32
CA GLU A 132 13.02 32.12 30.41
C GLU A 132 11.98 31.05 30.07
N ALA A 133 10.76 31.15 30.62
CA ALA A 133 9.66 30.24 30.34
C ALA A 133 9.24 30.26 28.85
N ILE A 134 9.17 31.43 28.22
CA ILE A 134 8.89 31.56 26.77
C ILE A 134 10.02 30.90 25.97
N GLY A 135 11.27 31.11 26.37
CA GLY A 135 12.42 30.44 25.77
C GLY A 135 12.27 28.92 25.77
N ALA A 136 11.90 28.34 26.92
CA ALA A 136 11.65 26.90 27.06
C ALA A 136 10.44 26.40 26.24
N LEU A 137 9.47 27.25 25.94
CA LEU A 137 8.31 26.95 25.07
C LEU A 137 8.63 27.00 23.57
N SER A 138 9.80 27.49 23.16
CA SER A 138 10.16 27.61 21.73
C SER A 138 10.11 26.29 20.93
N PRO A 139 10.53 25.13 21.49
CA PRO A 139 10.49 23.86 20.76
C PRO A 139 9.07 23.42 20.36
N ILE A 140 8.08 23.59 21.26
CA ILE A 140 6.69 23.21 20.95
C ILE A 140 6.08 24.13 19.89
N TRP A 141 6.45 25.41 19.89
CA TRP A 141 6.08 26.35 18.83
C TRP A 141 6.73 25.99 17.49
N GLY A 142 7.99 25.54 17.49
CA GLY A 142 8.66 25.05 16.28
C GLY A 142 7.89 23.89 15.62
N VAL A 143 7.47 22.91 16.41
CA VAL A 143 6.64 21.80 15.93
C VAL A 143 5.28 22.30 15.42
N GLY A 144 4.55 23.09 16.21
CA GLY A 144 3.22 23.58 15.81
C GLY A 144 3.24 24.42 14.53
N LEU A 145 4.23 25.30 14.37
CA LEU A 145 4.38 26.14 13.19
C LEU A 145 4.83 25.33 11.96
N SER A 146 5.62 24.27 12.13
CA SER A 146 5.99 23.38 11.03
C SER A 146 4.76 22.68 10.41
N VAL A 147 3.83 22.19 11.25
CA VAL A 147 2.59 21.55 10.81
C VAL A 147 1.72 22.56 10.05
N LEU A 148 1.60 23.78 10.57
CA LEU A 148 0.88 24.86 9.91
C LEU A 148 1.51 25.21 8.56
N GLY A 149 2.85 25.26 8.47
CA GLY A 149 3.59 25.48 7.23
C GLY A 149 3.27 24.44 6.16
N ILE A 150 3.25 23.15 6.53
CA ILE A 150 2.88 22.06 5.62
C ILE A 150 1.43 22.22 5.13
N TYR A 151 0.50 22.55 6.03
CA TYR A 151 -0.90 22.76 5.66
C TYR A 151 -1.11 23.93 4.71
N VAL A 152 -0.43 25.06 4.92
CA VAL A 152 -0.49 26.22 4.02
C VAL A 152 0.13 25.91 2.66
N TYR A 153 1.25 25.20 2.65
CA TYR A 153 1.93 24.79 1.42
C TYR A 153 1.03 23.88 0.57
N LYS A 154 0.50 22.80 1.16
CA LYS A 154 -0.40 21.88 0.44
C LYS A 154 -1.67 22.55 -0.03
N ARG A 155 -2.27 23.43 0.78
CA ARG A 155 -3.45 24.20 0.36
C ARG A 155 -3.15 25.13 -0.81
N SER A 156 -1.94 25.67 -0.90
CA SER A 156 -1.52 26.48 -2.05
C SER A 156 -1.33 25.64 -3.31
N GLU A 157 -0.78 24.42 -3.20
CA GLU A 157 -0.71 23.46 -4.32
C GLU A 157 -2.11 23.10 -4.83
N ASP A 158 -3.03 22.75 -3.94
CA ASP A 158 -4.42 22.41 -4.29
C ASP A 158 -5.09 23.55 -5.10
N LYS A 159 -4.85 24.81 -4.70
CA LYS A 159 -5.38 25.99 -5.40
C LYS A 159 -4.76 26.20 -6.79
N LYS A 160 -3.48 25.86 -6.97
CA LYS A 160 -2.80 25.98 -8.28
C LYS A 160 -3.40 25.00 -9.29
N VAL A 161 -3.58 23.73 -8.89
CA VAL A 161 -4.20 22.69 -9.73
C VAL A 161 -5.63 23.07 -10.12
N TYR A 162 -6.41 23.62 -9.18
CA TYR A 162 -7.76 24.12 -9.47
C TYR A 162 -7.76 25.29 -10.48
N LYS A 163 -6.80 26.21 -10.38
CA LYS A 163 -6.69 27.33 -11.32
C LYS A 163 -6.30 26.86 -12.74
N GLU A 164 -5.35 25.94 -12.85
CA GLU A 164 -4.91 25.37 -14.14
C GLU A 164 -6.00 24.58 -14.87
N THR A 165 -6.94 23.97 -14.13
CA THR A 165 -8.07 23.25 -14.71
C THR A 165 -9.15 24.20 -15.22
N LEU A 166 -9.39 25.31 -14.52
CA LEU A 166 -10.32 26.36 -14.96
C LEU A 166 -9.82 27.12 -16.20
N ASP A 167 -8.53 27.44 -16.30
CA ASP A 167 -7.99 28.18 -17.46
C ASP A 167 -7.94 27.33 -18.76
N LYS A 168 -8.16 26.01 -18.67
CA LYS A 168 -8.18 25.08 -19.82
C LYS A 168 -9.58 24.76 -20.35
N THR A 169 -10.63 25.27 -19.70
CA THR A 169 -12.04 25.05 -20.07
C THR A 169 -12.64 26.31 -20.65
#